data_AF-A0A812NKB5-F1
#
_entry.id   AF-A0A812NKB5-F1
#
_cell.length_a   1.000
_cell.length_b   1.000
_cell.length_c   1.000
_cell.angle_alpha   90.00
_cell.angle_beta   90.00
_cell.angle_gamma   90.00
#
_symmetry.space_group_name_H-M   'P 1'
#
loop_
_entity.id
_entity.type
_entity.pdbx_description
1 polymer ?
#
loop_
_entity_poly.entity_id
_entity_poly.type
_entity_poly.pdbx_seq_one_letter_code
_entity_poly.pdbx_strand_id
1 'polypeptide(L)'
;MPPEPEEPPPVSNAATIAGMQELWPSLGSAGHPELCYRRCLHFARGVCSHGSGCHFCHVTTHPPDRKMQRSDRELLHGLSLPDLLRVTWRVLAWRIQARRAQAEPIFEVLALELQDAQRAQSQGPMGPMGPAGRRPTDQELQALQWSLSRSSMNFASLITFISSRCRPASRDQLLALLAQMTQEARP
;
A
#
# COMPACT_ATOMS: atom_id res chain seq x y z
N MET A 1 60.92 19.12 27.83
CA MET A 1 60.08 18.86 26.64
C MET A 1 58.68 18.55 27.14
N PRO A 2 57.65 19.34 26.79
CA PRO A 2 56.28 19.04 27.16
C PRO A 2 55.79 17.79 26.41
N PRO A 3 54.97 16.92 27.02
CA PRO A 3 54.38 15.77 26.32
C PRO A 3 53.34 16.24 25.29
N GLU A 4 53.37 15.64 24.10
CA GLU A 4 52.40 15.87 23.04
C GLU A 4 50.99 15.39 23.48
N PRO A 5 49.91 16.09 23.09
CA PRO A 5 48.55 15.62 23.36
C PRO A 5 48.24 14.41 22.48
N GLU A 6 48.05 13.24 23.10
CA GLU A 6 47.56 12.03 22.43
C GLU A 6 46.16 12.29 21.85
N GLU A 7 46.02 12.18 20.53
CA GLU A 7 44.73 12.18 19.86
C GLU A 7 43.95 10.91 20.23
N PRO A 8 42.67 11.01 20.64
CA PRO A 8 41.86 9.84 20.91
C PRO A 8 41.62 9.05 19.61
N PRO A 9 41.70 7.71 19.63
CA PRO A 9 41.50 6.90 18.44
C PRO A 9 40.07 7.07 17.90
N PRO A 10 39.88 6.95 16.58
CA PRO A 10 38.55 7.02 15.98
C PRO A 10 37.69 5.90 16.57
N VAL A 11 36.57 6.27 17.18
CA VAL A 11 35.50 5.37 17.59
C VAL A 11 34.93 4.69 16.35
N SER A 12 35.55 3.57 15.99
CA SER A 12 35.07 2.64 14.98
C SER A 12 33.86 1.92 15.57
N ASN A 13 32.67 2.47 15.33
CA ASN A 13 31.41 1.76 15.52
C ASN A 13 31.23 0.71 14.42
N ALA A 14 32.21 -0.18 14.27
CA ALA A 14 32.14 -1.38 13.46
C ALA A 14 31.31 -2.42 14.22
N ALA A 15 29.99 -2.22 14.09
CA ALA A 15 28.94 -3.19 14.20
C ALA A 15 29.37 -4.64 14.48
N THR A 16 28.98 -5.10 15.66
CA THR A 16 28.73 -6.49 16.02
C THR A 16 27.76 -7.12 15.00
N ILE A 17 28.29 -7.72 13.92
CA ILE A 17 27.50 -8.52 12.98
C ILE A 17 27.68 -9.99 13.37
N ALA A 18 26.92 -10.45 14.37
CA ALA A 18 26.64 -11.87 14.58
C ALA A 18 25.59 -12.02 15.70
N GLY A 19 24.30 -11.96 15.35
CA GLY A 19 23.24 -12.36 16.28
C GLY A 19 21.88 -11.69 16.04
N MET A 20 21.03 -12.33 15.23
CA MET A 20 19.61 -12.56 15.51
C MET A 20 18.74 -11.35 15.91
N GLN A 21 18.24 -10.62 14.92
CA GLN A 21 16.81 -10.36 14.71
C GLN A 21 16.66 -9.60 13.39
N GLU A 22 15.62 -9.91 12.63
CA GLU A 22 15.16 -9.08 11.52
C GLU A 22 14.69 -7.72 12.06
N LEU A 23 15.66 -6.89 12.46
CA LEU A 23 15.45 -5.55 12.97
C LEU A 23 15.06 -4.68 11.79
N TRP A 24 13.76 -4.56 11.59
CA TRP A 24 13.24 -3.55 10.70
C TRP A 24 13.83 -2.21 11.08
N PRO A 25 14.42 -1.47 10.12
CA PRO A 25 15.17 -0.27 10.42
C PRO A 25 14.29 0.88 10.94
N SER A 26 12.97 0.70 10.92
CA SER A 26 11.98 1.57 11.54
C SER A 26 10.62 0.89 11.72
N LEU A 27 9.74 1.48 12.56
CA LEU A 27 8.32 1.11 12.65
C LEU A 27 7.63 1.13 11.28
N GLY A 28 8.01 2.08 10.42
CA GLY A 28 7.47 2.20 9.07
C GLY A 28 7.88 1.08 8.11
N SER A 29 8.94 0.34 8.43
CA SER A 29 9.42 -0.80 7.64
C SER A 29 8.61 -2.07 7.83
N ALA A 30 7.78 -2.13 8.87
CA ALA A 30 6.34 -2.33 8.75
C ALA A 30 5.75 -3.32 7.72
N GLY A 31 6.33 -4.47 7.42
CA GLY A 31 5.78 -5.46 6.47
C GLY A 31 6.20 -5.15 5.04
N HIS A 32 7.43 -4.65 4.89
CA HIS A 32 8.04 -4.39 3.60
C HIS A 32 8.16 -5.69 2.76
N PRO A 33 7.93 -5.62 1.44
CA PRO A 33 7.53 -4.44 0.65
C PRO A 33 6.02 -4.16 0.61
N GLU A 34 5.16 -5.10 1.00
CA GLU A 34 3.73 -5.06 0.66
C GLU A 34 2.91 -4.11 1.54
N LEU A 35 3.17 -4.14 2.85
CA LEU A 35 2.44 -3.42 3.90
C LEU A 35 3.22 -2.25 4.48
N CYS A 36 4.52 -2.12 4.15
CA CYS A 36 5.33 -1.02 4.67
C CYS A 36 4.74 0.35 4.32
N TYR A 37 5.02 1.32 5.18
CA TYR A 37 4.70 2.71 4.89
C TYR A 37 5.57 3.24 3.76
N ARG A 38 5.22 4.42 3.24
CA ARG A 38 6.02 5.09 2.22
C ARG A 38 7.48 5.26 2.68
N ARG A 39 8.41 5.29 1.72
CA ARG A 39 9.84 5.50 1.97
C ARG A 39 10.09 6.78 2.79
N CYS A 40 10.98 6.69 3.77
CA CYS A 40 11.45 7.84 4.53
C CYS A 40 12.37 8.71 3.68
N LEU A 41 11.95 9.94 3.38
CA LEU A 41 12.74 10.87 2.57
C LEU A 41 14.02 11.35 3.27
N HIS A 42 14.01 11.43 4.60
CA HIS A 42 15.19 11.82 5.38
C HIS A 42 16.24 10.71 5.38
N PHE A 43 15.82 9.46 5.66
CA PHE A 43 16.72 8.31 5.60
C PHE A 43 17.28 8.10 4.19
N ALA A 44 16.45 8.24 3.15
CA ALA A 44 16.89 8.15 1.76
C ALA A 44 17.92 9.22 1.35
N ARG A 45 18.06 10.32 2.12
CA ARG A 45 19.07 11.38 1.93
C ARG A 45 20.31 11.19 2.81
N GLY A 46 20.34 10.17 3.67
CA GLY A 46 21.49 9.82 4.50
C GLY A 46 21.11 9.47 5.94
N VAL A 47 20.40 10.37 6.63
CA VAL A 47 20.12 10.21 8.07
C VAL A 47 18.70 10.64 8.39
N CYS A 48 17.99 9.81 9.17
CA CYS A 48 16.72 10.17 9.79
C CYS A 48 16.91 10.34 11.30
N SER A 49 16.49 11.48 11.85
CA SER A 49 16.58 11.78 13.29
C SER A 49 15.66 10.91 14.17
N HIS A 50 14.66 10.26 13.58
CA HIS A 50 13.68 9.44 14.33
C HIS A 50 14.15 8.00 14.56
N GLY A 51 15.26 7.57 13.95
CA GLY A 51 15.81 6.23 14.12
C GLY A 51 14.78 5.11 13.90
N SER A 52 14.77 4.12 14.80
CA SER A 52 13.82 2.99 14.76
C SER A 52 12.36 3.41 15.03
N GLY A 53 12.12 4.56 15.66
CA GLY A 53 10.77 5.09 15.92
C GLY A 53 10.12 5.77 14.70
N CYS A 54 10.78 5.83 13.55
CA CYS A 54 10.23 6.45 12.36
C CYS A 54 9.03 5.67 11.81
N HIS A 55 7.91 6.36 11.55
CA HIS A 55 6.71 5.75 10.94
C HIS A 55 6.83 5.57 9.42
N PHE A 56 7.96 5.97 8.82
CA PHE A 56 8.26 5.78 7.40
C PHE A 56 9.27 4.67 7.19
N CYS A 57 9.17 3.96 6.08
CA CYS A 57 10.04 2.83 5.78
C CYS A 57 11.49 3.28 5.59
N HIS A 58 12.42 2.66 6.30
CA HIS A 58 13.87 2.88 6.17
C HIS A 58 14.56 1.84 5.24
N VAL A 59 13.81 0.92 4.63
CA VAL A 59 14.38 0.02 3.61
C VAL A 59 14.64 0.84 2.35
N THR A 60 15.88 0.80 1.84
CA THR A 60 16.29 1.61 0.68
C THR A 60 15.72 1.08 -0.64
N THR A 61 15.49 -0.23 -0.71
CA THR A 61 14.95 -0.93 -1.89
C THR A 61 13.43 -0.76 -1.98
N HIS A 62 12.96 0.38 -2.46
CA HIS A 62 11.56 0.53 -2.90
C HIS A 62 11.48 0.47 -4.42
N PRO A 63 10.37 -0.08 -4.98
CA PRO A 63 10.05 0.13 -6.39
C PRO A 63 10.07 1.63 -6.71
N PRO A 64 10.51 2.03 -7.91
CA PRO A 64 10.56 3.45 -8.28
C PRO A 64 9.18 4.09 -8.08
N ASP A 65 9.15 5.27 -7.46
CA ASP A 65 7.94 6.02 -7.19
C ASP A 65 7.30 6.51 -8.50
N ARG A 66 6.60 5.63 -9.22
CA ARG A 66 5.77 6.06 -10.34
C ARG A 66 4.53 6.70 -9.76
N LYS A 67 4.54 8.03 -9.73
CA LYS A 67 3.35 8.82 -9.42
C LYS A 67 2.26 8.42 -10.40
N MET A 68 1.13 7.96 -9.86
CA MET A 68 -0.08 7.74 -10.64
C MET A 68 -0.42 9.02 -11.39
N GLN A 69 -0.57 8.93 -12.71
CA GLN A 69 -0.83 10.08 -13.56
C GLN A 69 -2.20 10.67 -13.23
N ARG A 70 -2.38 11.97 -13.51
CA ARG A 70 -3.66 12.66 -13.27
C ARG A 70 -4.82 11.95 -13.96
N SER A 71 -4.62 11.53 -15.20
CA SER A 71 -5.58 10.74 -16.00
C SER A 71 -6.00 9.43 -15.33
N ASP A 72 -5.03 8.68 -14.77
CA ASP A 72 -5.34 7.44 -14.05
C ASP A 72 -6.21 7.69 -12.81
N ARG A 73 -5.96 8.81 -12.10
CA ARG A 73 -6.78 9.18 -10.94
C ARG A 73 -8.19 9.54 -11.35
N GLU A 74 -8.32 10.38 -12.37
CA GLU A 74 -9.61 10.81 -12.91
C GLU A 74 -10.42 9.59 -13.37
N LEU A 75 -9.77 8.63 -14.06
CA LEU A 75 -10.39 7.38 -14.47
C LEU A 75 -10.86 6.55 -13.26
N LEU A 76 -10.01 6.37 -12.23
CA LEU A 76 -10.38 5.64 -11.00
C LEU A 76 -11.56 6.26 -10.25
N HIS A 77 -11.61 7.59 -10.18
CA HIS A 77 -12.73 8.29 -9.57
C HIS A 77 -14.02 8.13 -10.38
N GLY A 78 -13.91 8.08 -11.71
CA GLY A 78 -15.04 7.85 -12.62
C GLY A 78 -15.57 6.42 -12.65
N LEU A 79 -14.81 5.42 -12.17
CA LEU A 79 -15.26 4.02 -12.19
C LEU A 79 -16.49 3.78 -11.31
N SER A 80 -17.37 2.90 -11.80
CA SER A 80 -18.38 2.26 -10.97
C SER A 80 -17.71 1.39 -9.89
N LEU A 81 -18.38 1.16 -8.76
CA LEU A 81 -17.83 0.34 -7.69
C LEU A 81 -17.45 -1.09 -8.17
N PRO A 82 -18.27 -1.81 -8.97
CA PRO A 82 -17.88 -3.10 -9.53
C PRO A 82 -16.63 -3.06 -10.41
N ASP A 83 -16.51 -2.05 -11.28
CA ASP A 83 -15.35 -1.92 -12.17
C ASP A 83 -14.08 -1.60 -11.36
N LEU A 84 -14.20 -0.71 -10.37
CA LEU A 84 -13.13 -0.40 -9.44
C LEU A 84 -12.64 -1.65 -8.70
N LEU A 85 -13.57 -2.43 -8.14
CA LEU A 85 -13.25 -3.67 -7.44
C LEU A 85 -12.58 -4.69 -8.36
N ARG A 86 -13.06 -4.87 -9.61
CA ARG A 86 -12.45 -5.77 -10.59
C ARG A 86 -11.02 -5.39 -10.94
N VAL A 87 -10.77 -4.10 -11.22
CA VAL A 87 -9.43 -3.60 -11.56
C VAL A 87 -8.48 -3.76 -10.38
N THR A 88 -8.93 -3.33 -9.20
CA THR A 88 -8.07 -3.32 -8.01
C THR A 88 -7.82 -4.70 -7.44
N TRP A 89 -8.77 -5.64 -7.55
CA TRP A 89 -8.61 -7.03 -7.10
C TRP A 89 -7.33 -7.67 -7.62
N ARG A 90 -7.10 -7.61 -8.93
CA ARG A 90 -5.92 -8.23 -9.56
C ARG A 90 -4.62 -7.58 -9.09
N VAL A 91 -4.64 -6.27 -8.87
CA VAL A 91 -3.49 -5.52 -8.36
C VAL A 91 -3.20 -5.91 -6.92
N LEU A 92 -4.22 -5.98 -6.07
CA LEU A 92 -4.10 -6.41 -4.67
C LEU A 92 -3.55 -7.84 -4.57
N ALA A 93 -4.14 -8.78 -5.33
CA ALA A 93 -3.73 -10.18 -5.33
C ALA A 93 -2.26 -10.37 -5.74
N TRP A 94 -1.81 -9.63 -6.75
CA TRP A 94 -0.40 -9.65 -7.16
C TRP A 94 0.51 -9.07 -6.09
N ARG A 95 0.13 -7.94 -5.47
CA ARG A 95 0.96 -7.24 -4.48
C ARG A 95 1.12 -7.97 -3.17
N ILE A 96 0.12 -8.74 -2.76
CA ILE A 96 0.13 -9.43 -1.46
C ILE A 96 0.48 -10.91 -1.61
N GLN A 97 1.07 -11.33 -2.73
CA GLN A 97 1.30 -12.74 -3.06
C GLN A 97 2.03 -13.50 -1.94
N ALA A 98 3.05 -12.91 -1.32
CA ALA A 98 3.80 -13.51 -0.21
C ALA A 98 2.98 -13.66 1.08
N ARG A 99 1.91 -12.88 1.24
CA ARG A 99 1.04 -12.83 2.43
C ARG A 99 -0.42 -13.13 2.08
N ARG A 100 -0.66 -13.86 1.00
CA ARG A 100 -2.01 -14.07 0.47
C ARG A 100 -2.95 -14.70 1.49
N ALA A 101 -2.47 -15.68 2.26
CA ALA A 101 -3.26 -16.33 3.30
C ALA A 101 -3.73 -15.35 4.40
N GLN A 102 -2.88 -14.39 4.79
CA GLN A 102 -3.23 -13.35 5.78
C GLN A 102 -4.25 -12.36 5.20
N ALA A 103 -4.21 -12.13 3.90
CA ALA A 103 -5.11 -11.21 3.21
C ALA A 103 -6.44 -11.84 2.77
N GLU A 104 -6.65 -13.14 2.97
CA GLU A 104 -7.85 -13.84 2.50
C GLU A 104 -9.15 -13.21 3.03
N PRO A 105 -9.27 -12.84 4.33
CA PRO A 105 -10.48 -12.18 4.83
C PRO A 105 -10.77 -10.84 4.13
N ILE A 106 -9.74 -10.12 3.68
CA ILE A 106 -9.92 -8.88 2.91
C ILE A 106 -10.53 -9.20 1.55
N PHE A 107 -10.04 -10.24 0.87
CA PHE A 107 -10.59 -10.67 -0.41
C PHE A 107 -12.03 -11.18 -0.29
N GLU A 108 -12.39 -11.86 0.79
CA GLU A 108 -13.78 -12.26 1.06
C GLU A 108 -14.73 -11.06 1.14
N VAL A 109 -14.35 -10.02 1.91
CA VAL A 109 -15.15 -8.80 2.03
C VAL A 109 -15.30 -8.08 0.70
N LEU A 110 -14.21 -7.96 -0.07
CA LEU A 110 -14.23 -7.34 -1.40
C LEU A 110 -15.08 -8.15 -2.40
N ALA A 111 -15.09 -9.48 -2.30
CA ALA A 111 -15.89 -10.36 -3.16
C ALA A 111 -17.39 -10.20 -2.87
N LEU A 112 -17.77 -10.13 -1.59
CA LEU A 112 -19.15 -9.87 -1.19
C LEU A 112 -19.61 -8.48 -1.67
N GLU A 113 -18.77 -7.46 -1.49
CA GLU A 113 -19.07 -6.11 -1.95
C GLU A 113 -19.24 -6.05 -3.48
N LEU A 114 -18.41 -6.79 -4.23
CA LEU A 114 -18.53 -6.89 -5.68
C LEU A 114 -19.84 -7.54 -6.11
N GLN A 115 -20.26 -8.62 -5.44
CA GLN A 115 -21.52 -9.30 -5.74
C GLN A 115 -22.72 -8.38 -5.48
N ASP A 116 -22.74 -7.69 -4.34
CA ASP A 116 -23.85 -6.81 -3.98
C ASP A 116 -23.91 -5.59 -4.90
N ALA A 117 -22.76 -5.01 -5.26
CA ALA A 117 -22.70 -3.92 -6.23
C ALA A 117 -23.17 -4.34 -7.63
N GLN A 118 -22.91 -5.59 -8.05
CA GLN A 118 -23.43 -6.14 -9.30
C GLN A 118 -24.95 -6.36 -9.27
N ARG A 119 -25.49 -6.85 -8.15
CA ARG A 119 -26.94 -7.01 -7.95
C ARG A 119 -27.66 -5.66 -7.98
N ALA A 120 -27.10 -4.64 -7.35
CA ALA A 120 -27.67 -3.29 -7.38
C ALA A 120 -27.71 -2.71 -8.80
N GLN A 121 -26.69 -2.99 -9.63
CA GLN A 121 -26.67 -2.54 -11.03
C GLN A 121 -27.70 -3.27 -11.91
N SER A 122 -27.99 -4.55 -11.65
CA SER A 122 -28.97 -5.30 -12.45
C SER A 122 -30.42 -5.02 -12.05
N GLN A 123 -30.67 -4.59 -10.81
CA GLN A 123 -32.02 -4.34 -10.29
C GLN A 123 -32.43 -2.86 -10.32
N GLY A 124 -31.49 -1.94 -10.48
CA GLY A 124 -31.81 -0.51 -10.53
C GLY A 124 -32.58 -0.15 -11.81
N PRO A 125 -33.61 0.71 -11.74
CA PRO A 125 -34.15 1.34 -12.94
C PRO A 125 -32.98 2.02 -13.66
N MET A 126 -32.93 1.95 -15.00
CA MET A 126 -31.97 2.72 -15.80
C MET A 126 -32.17 4.21 -15.50
N GLY A 127 -31.53 4.70 -14.44
CA GLY A 127 -31.52 6.10 -14.10
C GLY A 127 -30.85 6.88 -15.23
N PRO A 128 -31.20 8.16 -15.41
CA PRO A 128 -30.59 8.98 -16.44
C PRO A 128 -29.06 8.92 -16.28
N MET A 129 -28.40 8.39 -17.31
CA MET A 129 -26.94 8.39 -17.40
C MET A 129 -26.48 9.84 -17.23
N GLY A 130 -25.87 10.15 -16.09
CA GLY A 130 -25.17 11.42 -15.94
C GLY A 130 -24.14 11.58 -17.06
N PRO A 131 -23.74 12.81 -17.41
CA PRO A 131 -22.89 13.10 -18.56
C PRO A 131 -21.47 12.48 -18.52
N ALA A 132 -21.11 11.77 -17.44
CA ALA A 132 -19.89 10.99 -17.29
C ALA A 132 -20.09 9.46 -17.47
N GLY A 133 -21.28 9.00 -17.84
CA GLY A 133 -21.72 7.59 -17.77
C GLY A 133 -21.18 6.64 -18.83
N ARG A 134 -20.06 6.95 -19.51
CA ARG A 134 -19.45 5.98 -20.43
C ARG A 134 -18.86 4.85 -19.59
N ARG A 135 -19.36 3.62 -19.80
CA ARG A 135 -18.74 2.43 -19.26
C ARG A 135 -17.33 2.30 -19.85
N PRO A 136 -16.28 2.17 -19.01
CA PRO A 136 -14.92 1.95 -19.50
C PRO A 136 -14.85 0.70 -20.36
N THR A 137 -14.01 0.71 -21.39
CA THR A 137 -13.73 -0.49 -22.19
C THR A 137 -12.81 -1.44 -21.43
N ASP A 138 -12.84 -2.73 -21.78
CA ASP A 138 -11.91 -3.70 -21.20
C ASP A 138 -10.44 -3.31 -21.41
N GLN A 139 -10.13 -2.64 -22.53
CA GLN A 139 -8.80 -2.12 -22.80
C GLN A 139 -8.40 -1.00 -21.84
N GLU A 140 -9.32 -0.08 -21.52
CA GLU A 140 -9.09 0.99 -20.54
C GLU A 140 -8.90 0.40 -19.13
N LEU A 141 -9.69 -0.60 -18.75
CA LEU A 141 -9.55 -1.29 -17.47
C LEU A 141 -8.21 -2.02 -17.36
N GLN A 142 -7.77 -2.70 -18.43
CA GLN A 142 -6.46 -3.37 -18.48
C GLN A 142 -5.30 -2.37 -18.42
N ALA A 143 -5.38 -1.26 -19.15
CA ALA A 143 -4.37 -0.21 -19.11
C ALA A 143 -4.26 0.41 -17.70
N LEU A 144 -5.40 0.64 -17.05
CA LEU A 144 -5.44 1.14 -15.68
C LEU A 144 -4.87 0.13 -14.68
N GLN A 145 -5.21 -1.15 -14.83
CA GLN A 145 -4.67 -2.23 -14.01
C GLN A 145 -3.14 -2.29 -14.13
N TRP A 146 -2.60 -2.15 -15.34
CA TRP A 146 -1.16 -2.10 -15.59
C TRP A 146 -0.51 -0.85 -14.99
N SER A 147 -1.16 0.32 -15.07
CA SER A 147 -0.65 1.54 -14.44
C SER A 147 -0.61 1.39 -12.92
N LEU A 148 -1.68 0.86 -12.33
CA LEU A 148 -1.79 0.61 -10.90
C LEU A 148 -0.78 -0.41 -10.39
N SER A 149 -0.53 -1.51 -11.11
CA SER A 149 0.47 -2.50 -10.67
C SER A 149 1.87 -1.90 -10.57
N ARG A 150 2.18 -0.90 -11.41
CA ARG A 150 3.45 -0.17 -11.44
C ARG A 150 3.47 1.11 -10.60
N SER A 151 2.33 1.52 -10.02
CA SER A 151 2.19 2.72 -9.21
C SER A 151 2.85 2.56 -7.84
N SER A 152 3.27 3.68 -7.24
CA SER A 152 3.87 3.69 -5.90
C SER A 152 2.88 3.53 -4.74
N MET A 153 1.58 3.46 -5.00
CA MET A 153 0.61 3.12 -3.95
C MET A 153 0.99 1.76 -3.35
N ASN A 154 1.02 1.63 -2.03
CA ASN A 154 1.16 0.32 -1.39
C ASN A 154 -0.22 -0.37 -1.28
N PHE A 155 -0.24 -1.62 -0.79
CA PHE A 155 -1.47 -2.39 -0.59
C PHE A 155 -2.46 -1.63 0.32
N ALA A 156 -1.99 -1.11 1.45
CA ALA A 156 -2.80 -0.39 2.43
C ALA A 156 -3.50 0.86 1.86
N SER A 157 -2.78 1.64 1.05
CA SER A 157 -3.33 2.85 0.41
C SER A 157 -4.45 2.49 -0.58
N LEU A 158 -4.30 1.36 -1.30
CA LEU A 158 -5.28 0.91 -2.26
C LEU A 158 -6.55 0.38 -1.55
N ILE A 159 -6.39 -0.38 -0.46
CA ILE A 159 -7.52 -0.81 0.38
C ILE A 159 -8.25 0.39 0.97
N THR A 160 -7.54 1.37 1.53
CA THR A 160 -8.14 2.58 2.09
C THR A 160 -8.95 3.32 1.02
N PHE A 161 -8.38 3.49 -0.18
CA PHE A 161 -9.08 4.12 -1.31
C PHE A 161 -10.38 3.39 -1.68
N ILE A 162 -10.32 2.06 -1.85
CA ILE A 162 -11.50 1.24 -2.19
C ILE A 162 -12.56 1.32 -1.10
N SER A 163 -12.14 1.17 0.16
CA SER A 163 -13.04 1.15 1.33
C SER A 163 -13.87 2.43 1.44
N SER A 164 -13.35 3.58 0.99
CA SER A 164 -14.09 4.84 1.00
C SER A 164 -15.32 4.86 0.08
N ARG A 165 -15.41 3.91 -0.88
CA ARG A 165 -16.53 3.74 -1.81
C ARG A 165 -17.41 2.53 -1.50
N CYS A 166 -17.01 1.70 -0.54
CA CYS A 166 -17.79 0.56 -0.07
C CYS A 166 -18.88 1.01 0.91
N ARG A 167 -19.84 0.11 1.19
CA ARG A 167 -20.79 0.28 2.28
C ARG A 167 -20.07 0.45 3.63
N PRO A 168 -20.67 1.17 4.61
CA PRO A 168 -20.04 1.42 5.91
C PRO A 168 -19.55 0.15 6.61
N ALA A 169 -20.37 -0.92 6.65
CA ALA A 169 -19.99 -2.19 7.28
C ALA A 169 -18.74 -2.81 6.63
N SER A 170 -18.73 -2.92 5.29
CA SER A 170 -17.58 -3.44 4.54
C SER A 170 -16.35 -2.57 4.71
N ARG A 171 -16.50 -1.25 4.71
CA ARG A 171 -15.40 -0.30 4.94
C ARG A 171 -14.76 -0.52 6.31
N ASP A 172 -15.57 -0.56 7.36
CA ASP A 172 -15.07 -0.66 8.74
C ASP A 172 -14.39 -2.02 8.94
N GLN A 173 -14.93 -3.10 8.36
CA GLN A 173 -14.31 -4.43 8.36
C GLN A 173 -12.98 -4.47 7.60
N LEU A 174 -12.90 -3.85 6.41
CA LEU A 174 -11.65 -3.77 5.63
C LEU A 174 -10.55 -3.03 6.39
N LEU A 175 -10.90 -1.93 7.05
CA LEU A 175 -9.93 -1.14 7.83
C LEU A 175 -9.47 -1.90 9.08
N ALA A 176 -10.37 -2.63 9.75
CA ALA A 176 -10.01 -3.48 10.89
C ALA A 176 -9.05 -4.62 10.48
N LEU A 177 -9.35 -5.33 9.38
CA LEU A 177 -8.49 -6.39 8.85
C LEU A 177 -7.12 -5.86 8.41
N LEU A 178 -7.09 -4.69 7.76
CA LEU A 178 -5.83 -4.05 7.37
C LEU A 178 -4.99 -3.67 8.60
N ALA A 179 -5.64 -3.15 9.66
CA ALA A 179 -4.96 -2.85 10.92
C ALA A 179 -4.40 -4.12 11.58
N GLN A 180 -5.17 -5.21 11.62
CA GLN A 180 -4.73 -6.50 12.13
C GLN A 180 -3.52 -7.03 11.35
N MET A 181 -3.58 -7.07 10.02
CA MET A 181 -2.44 -7.49 9.18
C MET A 181 -1.19 -6.65 9.42
N THR A 182 -1.36 -5.34 9.63
CA THR A 182 -0.24 -4.43 9.91
C THR A 182 0.35 -4.68 11.29
N GLN A 183 -0.46 -5.07 12.27
CA GLN A 183 0.00 -5.45 13.62
C GLN A 183 0.73 -6.79 13.60
N GLU A 184 0.18 -7.81 12.92
CA GLU A 184 0.80 -9.13 12.75
C GLU A 184 2.09 -9.10 11.95
N ALA A 185 2.25 -8.09 11.09
CA ALA A 185 3.50 -7.88 10.40
C ALA A 185 4.61 -7.42 11.37
N ARG A 186 4.28 -6.70 12.46
CA ARG A 186 5.30 -6.21 13.38
C ARG A 186 6.01 -7.37 14.09
N PRO A 187 7.35 -7.30 14.24
CA PRO A 187 8.12 -8.31 14.95
C PRO A 187 7.79 -8.37 16.44
#